data_AF-A0AAU2GZ35-F1
#
_entry.id   AF-A0AAU2GZ35-F1
#
_cell.length_a   1.000
_cell.length_b   1.000
_cell.length_c   1.000
_cell.angle_alpha   90.00
_cell.angle_beta   90.00
_cell.angle_gamma   90.00
#
_symmetry.space_group_name_H-M   'P 1'
#
loop_
_entity.id
_entity.type
_entity.pdbx_description
1 polymer ?
#
loop_
_entity_poly.entity_id
_entity_poly.type
_entity_poly.pdbx_seq_one_letter_code
_entity_poly.pdbx_strand_id
1 'polypeptide(L)'
;MSLHEDAVLVLKEYEDQPELRRTYLDHLSAHPDGMWKACTAGHLTASALVIAPERGQVLLTLHRKLNMWLQMGGHCEPEDISLTAAALREATEESGVSGLTLLPGGPVRLDRHPIPSPCNWHLDVQYAALAPAGAVEAISDESLDLRWFGYDEVAGVADDSVVRLMEAARARL
;
A
#
# COMPACT_ATOMS: atom_id res chain seq x y z
N MET A 1 1.38 -5.29 21.51
CA MET A 1 0.65 -5.90 20.38
C MET A 1 1.70 -6.21 19.33
N SER A 2 1.73 -7.43 18.82
CA SER A 2 2.58 -7.80 17.68
C SER A 2 1.98 -7.30 16.37
N LEU A 3 2.79 -7.19 15.32
CA LEU A 3 2.33 -6.81 13.98
C LEU A 3 1.23 -7.73 13.45
N HIS A 4 1.31 -9.04 13.74
CA HIS A 4 0.26 -9.99 13.40
C HIS A 4 -1.06 -9.69 14.13
N GLU A 5 -1.01 -9.41 15.44
CA GLU A 5 -2.20 -9.04 16.22
C GLU A 5 -2.83 -7.73 15.70
N ASP A 6 -2.00 -6.74 15.34
CA ASP A 6 -2.44 -5.49 14.71
C ASP A 6 -3.13 -5.76 13.36
N ALA A 7 -2.51 -6.56 12.48
CA ALA A 7 -3.09 -6.90 11.19
C ALA A 7 -4.46 -7.60 11.32
N VAL A 8 -4.59 -8.54 12.26
CA VAL A 8 -5.87 -9.20 12.54
C VAL A 8 -6.91 -8.22 13.07
N LEU A 9 -6.52 -7.26 13.91
CA LEU A 9 -7.44 -6.23 14.43
C LEU A 9 -7.92 -5.31 13.29
N VAL A 10 -6.98 -4.76 12.51
CA VAL A 10 -7.26 -3.92 11.33
C VAL A 10 -8.21 -4.63 10.37
N LEU A 11 -7.96 -5.90 10.06
CA LEU A 11 -8.82 -6.68 9.17
C LEU A 11 -10.19 -7.00 9.77
N LYS A 12 -10.33 -7.12 11.09
CA LYS A 12 -11.63 -7.31 11.74
C LYS A 12 -12.47 -6.04 11.76
N GLU A 13 -11.83 -4.89 11.88
CA GLU A 13 -12.46 -3.57 11.90
C GLU A 13 -12.77 -3.06 10.49
N TYR A 14 -12.06 -3.54 9.46
CA TYR A 14 -12.34 -3.22 8.06
C TYR A 14 -13.71 -3.77 7.64
N GLU A 15 -14.65 -2.91 7.22
CA GLU A 15 -16.04 -3.29 6.91
C GLU A 15 -16.26 -3.62 5.43
N ASP A 16 -15.41 -3.08 4.56
CA ASP A 16 -15.50 -3.25 3.11
C ASP A 16 -14.93 -4.60 2.64
N GLN A 17 -15.21 -4.95 1.38
CA GLN A 17 -14.69 -6.16 0.70
C GLN A 17 -14.76 -7.44 1.57
N PRO A 18 -15.94 -7.82 2.11
CA PRO A 18 -16.07 -8.83 3.16
C PRO A 18 -15.51 -10.21 2.77
N GLU A 19 -15.62 -10.59 1.49
CA GLU A 19 -15.07 -11.85 0.97
C GLU A 19 -13.53 -11.84 0.93
N LEU A 20 -12.93 -10.72 0.49
CA LEU A 20 -11.48 -10.59 0.43
C LEU A 20 -10.88 -10.45 1.83
N ARG A 21 -11.50 -9.64 2.68
CA ARG A 21 -11.18 -9.55 4.11
C ARG A 21 -11.21 -10.92 4.78
N ARG A 22 -12.24 -11.73 4.50
CA ARG A 22 -12.33 -13.10 5.01
C ARG A 22 -11.17 -13.97 4.54
N THR A 23 -10.80 -13.85 3.27
CA THR A 23 -9.62 -14.54 2.70
C THR A 23 -8.35 -14.20 3.49
N TYR A 24 -8.13 -12.93 3.84
CA TYR A 24 -6.94 -12.51 4.60
C TYR A 24 -6.94 -13.06 6.02
N LEU A 25 -8.09 -13.00 6.70
CA LEU A 25 -8.25 -13.52 8.06
C LEU A 25 -8.05 -15.05 8.10
N ASP A 26 -8.62 -15.77 7.13
CA ASP A 26 -8.44 -17.22 7.01
C ASP A 26 -6.97 -17.56 6.70
N HIS A 27 -6.31 -16.76 5.85
CA HIS A 27 -4.88 -16.92 5.55
C HIS A 27 -4.00 -16.77 6.79
N LEU A 28 -4.16 -15.67 7.54
CA LEU A 28 -3.41 -15.41 8.77
C LEU A 28 -3.68 -16.46 9.86
N SER A 29 -4.90 -17.01 9.90
CA SER A 29 -5.23 -18.11 10.81
C SER A 29 -4.56 -19.43 10.42
N ALA A 30 -4.38 -19.69 9.12
CA ALA A 30 -3.77 -20.93 8.61
C ALA A 30 -2.24 -20.85 8.55
N HIS A 31 -1.70 -19.65 8.38
CA HIS A 31 -0.28 -19.37 8.18
C HIS A 31 0.20 -18.33 9.22
N PRO A 32 0.69 -18.78 10.39
CA PRO A 32 1.23 -17.88 11.42
C PRO A 32 2.41 -17.02 10.95
N ASP A 33 3.10 -17.43 9.88
CA ASP A 33 4.17 -16.71 9.21
C ASP A 33 3.67 -15.80 8.07
N GLY A 34 2.35 -15.68 7.86
CA GLY A 34 1.71 -14.95 6.76
C GLY A 34 1.94 -13.43 6.76
N MET A 35 2.66 -12.88 7.74
CA MET A 35 3.17 -11.51 7.67
C MET A 35 4.46 -11.38 6.86
N TRP A 36 5.18 -12.48 6.68
CA TRP A 36 6.58 -12.44 6.25
C TRP A 36 6.75 -12.97 4.83
N LYS A 37 7.65 -12.34 4.09
CA LYS A 37 8.04 -12.74 2.73
C LYS A 37 8.39 -14.22 2.58
N ALA A 38 8.88 -14.85 3.66
CA ALA A 38 9.20 -16.27 3.69
C ALA A 38 7.98 -17.19 3.54
N CYS A 39 6.76 -16.70 3.84
CA CYS A 39 5.54 -17.46 3.66
C CYS A 39 5.19 -17.55 2.16
N THR A 40 5.51 -18.71 1.57
CA THR A 40 5.31 -18.97 0.14
C THR A 40 3.85 -19.19 -0.25
N ALA A 41 2.98 -19.53 0.72
CA ALA A 41 1.53 -19.59 0.52
C ALA A 41 0.93 -18.22 0.19
N GLY A 42 1.58 -17.16 0.66
CA GLY A 42 1.21 -15.76 0.48
C GLY A 42 1.54 -14.97 1.74
N HIS A 43 1.71 -13.66 1.62
CA HIS A 43 1.95 -12.81 2.78
C HIS A 43 1.36 -11.42 2.61
N LEU A 44 1.15 -10.77 3.75
CA LEU A 44 0.68 -9.39 3.78
C LEU A 44 1.76 -8.43 3.30
N THR A 45 1.32 -7.41 2.58
CA THR A 45 2.07 -6.20 2.28
C THR A 45 1.27 -4.99 2.77
N ALA A 46 1.96 -3.87 2.95
CA ALA A 46 1.33 -2.62 3.30
C ALA A 46 1.78 -1.55 2.31
N SER A 47 0.83 -0.80 1.77
CA SER A 47 1.10 0.22 0.76
C SER A 47 0.37 1.51 1.09
N ALA A 48 0.86 2.64 0.57
CA ALA A 48 0.14 3.90 0.64
C ALA A 48 0.23 4.67 -0.67
N LEU A 49 -0.93 5.11 -1.15
CA LEU A 49 -1.01 6.11 -2.20
C LEU A 49 -0.75 7.48 -1.58
N VAL A 50 0.35 8.14 -1.95
CA VAL A 50 0.63 9.51 -1.50
C VAL A 50 -0.15 10.50 -2.35
N ILE A 51 -0.89 11.37 -1.69
CA ILE A 51 -1.85 12.31 -2.29
C ILE A 51 -1.48 13.73 -1.88
N ALA A 52 -1.56 14.65 -2.84
CA ALA A 52 -1.51 16.08 -2.61
C ALA A 52 -2.87 16.69 -3.01
N PRO A 53 -3.87 16.72 -2.09
CA PRO A 53 -5.23 17.15 -2.40
C PRO A 53 -5.31 18.56 -3.00
N GLU A 54 -4.53 19.49 -2.45
CA GLU A 54 -4.46 20.90 -2.91
C GLU A 54 -3.98 21.03 -4.36
N ARG A 55 -3.27 20.02 -4.87
CA ARG A 55 -2.79 19.97 -6.26
C ARG A 55 -3.65 19.08 -7.16
N GLY A 56 -4.56 18.30 -6.59
CA GLY A 56 -5.34 17.30 -7.33
C GLY A 56 -4.46 16.18 -7.90
N GLN A 57 -3.40 15.79 -7.19
CA GLN A 57 -2.39 14.87 -7.69
C GLN A 57 -2.11 13.71 -6.73
N VAL A 58 -1.63 12.60 -7.28
CA VAL A 58 -1.04 11.48 -6.56
C VAL A 58 0.40 11.27 -7.01
N LEU A 59 1.24 10.77 -6.12
CA LEU A 59 2.60 10.37 -6.44
C LEU A 59 2.64 8.88 -6.74
N LEU A 60 3.24 8.52 -7.89
CA LEU A 60 3.44 7.13 -8.30
C LEU A 60 4.92 6.89 -8.56
N THR A 61 5.37 5.67 -8.26
CA THR A 61 6.71 5.16 -8.57
C THR A 61 6.67 4.27 -9.82
N LEU A 62 7.65 4.43 -10.71
CA LEU A 62 7.88 3.51 -11.82
C LEU A 62 8.72 2.33 -11.33
N HIS A 63 8.05 1.25 -10.97
CA HIS A 63 8.67 0.11 -10.32
C HIS A 63 9.63 -0.64 -11.26
N ARG A 64 10.91 -0.77 -10.88
CA ARG A 64 11.99 -1.27 -11.77
C ARG A 64 11.74 -2.65 -12.36
N LYS A 65 11.20 -3.58 -11.58
CA LYS A 65 11.03 -4.99 -12.02
C LYS A 65 9.78 -5.19 -12.86
N LEU A 66 8.74 -4.40 -12.60
CA LEU A 66 7.44 -4.53 -13.25
C LEU A 66 7.31 -3.59 -14.45
N ASN A 67 8.11 -2.52 -14.47
CA ASN A 67 8.03 -1.45 -15.46
C ASN A 67 6.61 -0.87 -15.55
N MET A 68 6.01 -0.64 -14.38
CA MET A 68 4.64 -0.15 -14.19
C MET A 68 4.64 0.98 -13.17
N TRP A 69 3.73 1.95 -13.34
CA TRP A 69 3.47 2.98 -12.34
C TRP A 69 2.56 2.45 -11.24
N LEU A 70 3.03 2.50 -10.00
CA LEU A 70 2.36 1.95 -8.83
C LEU A 70 2.38 2.93 -7.66
N GLN A 71 1.54 2.69 -6.65
CA GLN A 71 1.69 3.29 -5.32
C GLN A 71 2.93 2.72 -4.63
N MET A 72 3.46 3.46 -3.63
CA MET A 72 4.56 2.98 -2.78
C MET A 72 4.04 1.92 -1.82
N GLY A 73 4.85 0.89 -1.56
CA GLY A 73 4.46 -0.20 -0.69
C GLY A 73 5.35 -1.43 -0.85
N GLY A 74 5.40 -2.21 0.22
CA GLY A 74 6.35 -3.30 0.31
C GLY A 74 6.03 -4.31 1.40
N HIS A 75 7.03 -5.11 1.72
CA HIS A 75 6.93 -6.17 2.72
C HIS A 75 6.89 -5.58 4.12
N CYS A 76 6.09 -6.19 4.99
CA CYS A 76 6.19 -5.93 6.41
C CYS A 76 7.56 -6.40 6.93
N GLU A 77 8.17 -5.59 7.80
CA GLU A 77 9.45 -5.85 8.43
C GLU A 77 9.31 -6.09 9.95
N PRO A 78 10.24 -6.81 10.59
CA PRO A 78 10.16 -7.10 12.04
C PRO A 78 10.09 -5.87 12.96
N GLU A 79 10.63 -4.73 12.52
CA GLU A 79 10.57 -3.44 13.20
C GLU A 79 9.20 -2.74 13.09
N ASP A 80 8.36 -3.13 12.12
CA ASP A 80 7.05 -2.54 11.95
C ASP A 80 6.13 -2.92 13.12
N ILE A 81 5.68 -1.92 13.87
CA ILE A 81 4.81 -2.13 15.03
C ILE A 81 3.32 -2.25 14.65
N SER A 82 2.97 -1.86 13.43
CA SER A 82 1.61 -1.91 12.87
C SER A 82 1.63 -1.86 11.33
N LEU A 83 0.53 -2.23 10.68
CA LEU A 83 0.35 -2.08 9.23
C LEU A 83 0.44 -0.62 8.79
N THR A 84 -0.05 0.31 9.62
CA THR A 84 0.06 1.75 9.36
C THR A 84 1.50 2.24 9.43
N ALA A 85 2.32 1.68 10.32
CA ALA A 85 3.74 1.99 10.41
C ALA A 85 4.48 1.48 9.17
N ALA A 86 4.21 0.24 8.75
CA ALA A 86 4.77 -0.34 7.53
C ALA A 86 4.41 0.49 6.29
N ALA A 87 3.13 0.82 6.11
CA ALA A 87 2.68 1.62 4.96
C ALA A 87 3.33 3.02 4.92
N LEU A 88 3.48 3.69 6.07
CA LEU A 88 4.15 4.99 6.15
C LEU A 88 5.66 4.90 5.92
N ARG A 89 6.31 3.85 6.41
CA ARG A 89 7.74 3.59 6.20
C ARG A 89 8.02 3.44 4.72
N GLU A 90 7.37 2.49 4.05
CA GLU A 90 7.51 2.23 2.61
C GLU A 90 7.22 3.50 1.80
N ALA A 91 6.11 4.19 2.10
CA ALA A 91 5.77 5.44 1.42
C ALA A 91 6.85 6.52 1.60
N THR A 92 7.45 6.64 2.77
CA THR A 92 8.52 7.62 3.03
C THR A 92 9.81 7.22 2.33
N GLU A 93 10.21 5.96 2.40
CA GLU A 93 11.45 5.43 1.83
C GLU A 93 11.45 5.48 0.31
N GLU A 94 10.35 5.06 -0.33
CA GLU A 94 10.25 5.03 -1.78
C GLU A 94 9.99 6.41 -2.41
N SER A 95 9.26 7.28 -1.72
CA SER A 95 8.96 8.62 -2.25
C SER A 95 10.01 9.68 -1.91
N GLY A 96 10.81 9.46 -0.87
CA GLY A 96 11.68 10.47 -0.27
C GLY A 96 10.93 11.61 0.43
N VAL A 97 9.60 11.56 0.52
CA VAL A 97 8.78 12.61 1.14
C VAL A 97 8.68 12.35 2.64
N SER A 98 9.24 13.27 3.43
CA SER A 98 9.07 13.28 4.89
C SER A 98 7.77 13.95 5.32
N GLY A 99 7.29 13.63 6.52
CA GLY A 99 6.10 14.26 7.10
C GLY A 99 4.77 13.79 6.51
N LEU A 100 4.76 12.62 5.87
CA LEU A 100 3.53 11.96 5.44
C LEU A 100 2.65 11.63 6.64
N THR A 101 1.34 11.81 6.48
CA THR A 101 0.34 11.40 7.48
C THR A 101 -0.73 10.56 6.81
N LEU A 102 -1.14 9.45 7.43
CA LEU A 102 -2.21 8.64 6.83
C LEU A 102 -3.55 9.36 6.89
N LEU A 103 -4.34 9.20 5.83
CA LEU A 103 -5.74 9.58 5.83
C LEU A 103 -6.47 8.81 6.95
N PRO A 104 -7.32 9.47 7.76
CA PRO A 104 -8.04 8.79 8.84
C PRO A 104 -9.02 7.74 8.29
N GLY A 105 -9.38 6.77 9.13
CA GLY A 105 -10.34 5.71 8.79
C GLY A 105 -9.73 4.37 8.42
N GLY A 106 -8.42 4.18 8.60
CA GLY A 106 -7.75 2.89 8.36
C GLY A 106 -7.54 2.58 6.88
N PRO A 107 -7.45 1.28 6.51
CA PRO A 107 -7.24 0.89 5.12
C PRO A 107 -8.27 1.51 4.18
N VAL A 108 -7.80 1.96 3.02
CA VAL A 108 -8.63 2.44 1.92
C VAL A 108 -9.24 1.25 1.19
N ARG A 109 -8.42 0.26 0.87
CA ARG A 109 -8.82 -0.96 0.15
C ARG A 109 -7.96 -2.15 0.56
N LEU A 110 -8.41 -3.34 0.17
CA LEU A 110 -7.59 -4.54 0.11
C LEU A 110 -7.39 -4.95 -1.35
N ASP A 111 -6.18 -5.41 -1.69
CA ASP A 111 -5.88 -5.95 -3.02
C ASP A 111 -5.06 -7.24 -2.94
N ARG A 112 -5.49 -8.24 -3.70
CA ARG A 112 -4.79 -9.52 -3.79
C ARG A 112 -4.34 -9.74 -5.22
N HIS A 113 -3.04 -9.87 -5.41
CA HIS A 113 -2.44 -10.12 -6.71
C HIS A 113 -1.38 -11.23 -6.65
N PRO A 114 -1.22 -12.00 -7.74
CA PRO A 114 -0.23 -13.05 -7.79
C PRO A 114 1.17 -12.47 -7.94
N ILE A 115 2.17 -13.15 -7.37
CA ILE A 115 3.58 -12.82 -7.59
C ILE A 115 4.35 -14.04 -8.10
N PRO A 116 5.53 -13.86 -8.71
CA PRO A 116 6.32 -14.99 -9.19
C PRO A 116 6.71 -15.96 -8.08
N SER A 117 6.69 -17.26 -8.40
CA SER A 117 7.21 -18.35 -7.57
C SER A 117 8.61 -18.01 -7.00
N PRO A 118 8.92 -18.38 -5.74
CA PRO A 118 8.25 -19.36 -4.88
C PRO A 118 7.03 -18.84 -4.11
N CYS A 119 6.79 -17.53 -4.04
CA CYS A 119 5.61 -16.99 -3.40
C CYS A 119 4.45 -16.89 -4.40
N ASN A 120 3.23 -17.14 -3.95
CA ASN A 120 2.07 -17.18 -4.83
C ASN A 120 1.25 -15.89 -4.82
N TRP A 121 1.19 -15.18 -3.69
CA TRP A 121 0.27 -14.05 -3.50
C TRP A 121 0.87 -12.97 -2.60
N HIS A 122 0.65 -11.71 -2.99
CA HIS A 122 0.59 -10.62 -2.02
C HIS A 122 -0.86 -10.39 -1.59
N LEU A 123 -1.03 -10.11 -0.30
CA LEU A 123 -2.27 -9.73 0.34
C LEU A 123 -2.10 -8.28 0.82
N ASP A 124 -2.28 -7.34 -0.10
CA ASP A 124 -1.97 -5.93 0.13
C ASP A 124 -3.06 -5.24 0.94
N VAL A 125 -2.64 -4.49 1.96
CA VAL A 125 -3.48 -3.59 2.74
C VAL A 125 -3.13 -2.16 2.32
N GLN A 126 -4.06 -1.54 1.60
CA GLN A 126 -3.81 -0.28 0.90
C GLN A 126 -4.30 0.90 1.72
N TYR A 127 -3.41 1.83 2.03
CA TYR A 127 -3.71 3.09 2.69
C TYR A 127 -3.62 4.28 1.73
N ALA A 128 -3.99 5.46 2.20
CA ALA A 128 -3.69 6.73 1.56
C ALA A 128 -2.91 7.61 2.55
N ALA A 129 -1.91 8.32 2.04
CA ALA A 129 -1.08 9.24 2.81
C ALA A 129 -1.18 10.66 2.23
N LEU A 130 -1.32 11.64 3.10
CA LEU A 130 -1.32 13.06 2.75
C LEU A 130 0.13 13.58 2.74
N ALA A 131 0.53 14.14 1.61
CA ALA A 131 1.79 14.85 1.49
C ALA A 131 1.71 16.24 2.12
N PRO A 132 2.75 16.71 2.82
CA PRO A 132 2.80 18.08 3.31
C PRO A 132 2.82 19.09 2.15
N ALA A 133 2.37 20.30 2.43
CA ALA A 133 2.42 21.39 1.46
C ALA A 133 3.86 21.61 0.98
N GLY A 134 4.06 21.68 -0.35
CA GLY A 134 5.39 21.85 -0.92
C GLY A 134 6.27 20.61 -0.89
N ALA A 135 5.74 19.42 -0.57
CA ALA A 135 6.46 18.16 -0.72
C ALA A 135 7.12 18.06 -2.10
N VAL A 136 8.40 17.67 -2.10
CA VAL A 136 9.20 17.37 -3.28
C VAL A 136 9.66 15.92 -3.12
N GLU A 137 9.40 15.14 -4.15
CA GLU A 137 9.78 13.75 -4.24
C GLU A 137 11.28 13.59 -4.48
N ALA A 138 11.86 12.52 -3.94
CA ALA A 138 13.24 12.14 -4.21
C ALA A 138 13.28 10.66 -4.56
N ILE A 139 13.71 10.36 -5.78
CA ILE A 139 13.74 9.00 -6.32
C ILE A 139 14.64 8.09 -5.48
N SER A 140 14.13 6.91 -5.14
CA SER A 140 14.90 5.86 -4.47
C SER A 140 15.71 5.00 -5.46
N ASP A 141 16.69 4.25 -4.94
CA ASP A 141 17.44 3.26 -5.71
C ASP A 141 16.57 2.09 -6.20
N GLU A 142 15.30 1.98 -5.80
CA GLU A 142 14.38 0.92 -6.22
C GLU A 142 13.48 1.33 -7.40
N SER A 143 13.37 2.63 -7.61
CA SER A 143 12.52 3.25 -8.63
C SER A 143 13.31 3.52 -9.92
N LEU A 144 12.63 3.48 -11.07
CA LEU A 144 13.18 3.99 -12.34
C LEU A 144 12.82 5.46 -12.57
N ASP A 145 11.69 5.88 -12.01
CA ASP A 145 11.17 7.24 -12.05
C ASP A 145 10.17 7.43 -10.91
N LEU A 146 9.90 8.66 -10.52
CA LEU A 146 8.96 9.02 -9.46
C LEU A 146 8.29 10.33 -9.87
N ARG A 147 6.95 10.33 -9.98
CA ARG A 147 6.25 11.46 -10.58
C ARG A 147 4.86 11.69 -9.99
N TRP A 148 4.49 12.97 -9.91
CA TRP A 148 3.12 13.41 -9.65
C TRP A 148 2.25 13.33 -10.90
N PHE A 149 1.09 12.70 -10.76
CA PHE A 149 0.06 12.58 -11.79
C PHE A 149 -1.23 13.24 -11.31
N GLY A 150 -1.88 13.99 -12.19
CA GLY A 150 -3.26 14.44 -11.98
C GLY A 150 -4.19 13.24 -11.86
N TYR A 151 -5.26 13.37 -11.08
CA TYR A 151 -6.22 12.25 -10.89
C TYR A 151 -6.80 11.69 -12.19
N ASP A 152 -6.96 12.54 -13.21
CA ASP A 152 -7.45 12.18 -14.54
C ASP A 152 -6.39 11.48 -15.41
N GLU A 153 -5.10 11.64 -15.11
CA GLU A 153 -4.00 10.98 -15.82
C GLU A 153 -3.79 9.53 -15.35
N VAL A 154 -4.14 9.21 -14.10
CA VAL A 154 -3.81 7.92 -13.45
C VAL A 154 -4.30 6.72 -14.25
N ALA A 155 -5.53 6.77 -14.77
CA ALA A 155 -6.11 5.67 -15.56
C ALA A 155 -5.38 5.42 -16.89
N GLY A 156 -4.58 6.37 -17.36
CA GLY A 156 -3.77 6.23 -18.57
C GLY A 156 -2.38 5.66 -18.34
N VAL A 157 -1.93 5.55 -17.08
CA VAL A 157 -0.53 5.20 -16.76
C VAL A 157 -0.36 4.07 -15.75
N ALA A 158 -1.32 3.89 -14.84
CA ALA A 158 -1.26 2.91 -13.75
C ALA A 158 -2.20 1.74 -13.99
N ASP A 159 -2.09 0.70 -13.16
CA ASP A 159 -2.97 -0.45 -13.23
C ASP A 159 -4.36 -0.19 -12.60
N ASP A 160 -5.28 -1.13 -12.79
CA ASP A 160 -6.63 -1.00 -12.24
C ASP A 160 -6.64 -0.97 -10.69
N SER A 161 -5.62 -1.52 -10.03
CA SER A 161 -5.51 -1.51 -8.56
C SER A 161 -5.28 -0.09 -8.06
N VAL A 162 -4.30 0.60 -8.64
CA VAL A 162 -3.98 2.00 -8.36
C VAL A 162 -5.16 2.91 -8.70
N VAL A 163 -5.83 2.68 -9.83
CA VAL A 163 -7.00 3.49 -10.22
C VAL A 163 -8.11 3.37 -9.18
N ARG A 164 -8.48 2.15 -8.77
CA ARG A 164 -9.50 1.93 -7.73
C ARG A 164 -9.08 2.50 -6.37
N LEU A 165 -7.79 2.40 -6.02
CA LEU A 165 -7.25 2.97 -4.79
C LEU A 165 -7.36 4.50 -4.80
N MET A 166 -6.98 5.15 -5.91
CA MET A 166 -7.08 6.59 -6.10
C MET A 166 -8.53 7.08 -6.01
N GLU A 167 -9.47 6.41 -6.68
CA GLU A 167 -10.89 6.75 -6.62
C GLU A 167 -11.44 6.61 -5.20
N ALA A 168 -11.12 5.51 -4.51
CA ALA A 168 -11.57 5.28 -3.14
C ALA A 168 -10.95 6.26 -2.14
N ALA A 169 -9.68 6.63 -2.32
CA ALA A 169 -9.03 7.63 -1.48
C ALA A 169 -9.64 9.02 -1.68
N ARG A 170 -9.95 9.39 -2.93
CA ARG A 170 -10.62 10.67 -3.25
C ARG A 170 -12.01 10.77 -2.65
N ALA A 171 -12.75 9.67 -2.56
CA ALA A 171 -14.07 9.65 -1.94
C ALA A 171 -14.03 9.94 -0.42
N ARG A 172 -12.84 9.92 0.20
CA ARG A 172 -12.61 10.19 1.63
C ARG A 172 -12.01 11.58 1.91
N LEU A 173 -11.69 12.37 0.88
CA LEU A 173 -11.19 13.76 0.97
C LEU A 173 -12.36 14.75 1.02
#